data_AF-A0A354Q4K3-F1
#
_entry.id   AF-A0A354Q4K3-F1
#
_cell.length_a   1.000
_cell.length_b   1.000
_cell.length_c   1.000
_cell.angle_alpha   90.00
_cell.angle_beta   90.00
_cell.angle_gamma   90.00
#
_symmetry.space_group_name_H-M   'P 1'
#
loop_
_entity.id
_entity.type
_entity.pdbx_description
1 polymer ?
#
loop_
_entity_poly.entity_id
_entity_poly.type
_entity_poly.pdbx_seq_one_letter_code
_entity_poly.pdbx_strand_id
1 'polypeptide(L)'
;NLQINLHPILQNYLQTFTTQFRFLEKYQKRKSEWTEVKLIPPDSREYPNMDYVLCFLRIHDEQLEAHYRFKMSGLGRTGEKMTVTKKNRELEQSIPPEKYLQPGGFPNRACFRENIDQALNIARPEVIF
;
A
#
# COMPACT_ATOMS: atom_id res chain seq x y z
N ASN A 1 14.81 -11.30 16.84
CA ASN A 1 14.26 -10.90 15.53
C ASN A 1 13.93 -12.14 14.73
N LEU A 2 12.67 -12.58 14.72
CA LEU A 2 12.22 -13.59 13.76
C LEU A 2 12.18 -12.90 12.39
N GLN A 3 13.10 -13.27 11.48
CA GLN A 3 13.04 -12.83 10.09
C GLN A 3 11.79 -13.45 9.47
N ILE A 4 10.83 -12.63 9.07
CA ILE A 4 9.66 -13.08 8.35
C ILE A 4 10.09 -13.26 6.89
N ASN A 5 10.19 -14.51 6.46
CA ASN A 5 10.45 -14.82 5.07
C ASN A 5 9.16 -14.60 4.27
N LEU A 6 9.08 -13.45 3.61
CA LEU A 6 7.98 -13.13 2.72
C LEU A 6 8.10 -13.94 1.43
N HIS A 7 6.97 -14.39 0.89
CA HIS A 7 6.94 -15.05 -0.41
C HIS A 7 7.63 -14.16 -1.48
N PRO A 8 8.51 -14.70 -2.36
CA PRO A 8 9.29 -13.89 -3.30
C PRO A 8 8.47 -12.96 -4.20
N ILE A 9 7.26 -13.38 -4.59
CA ILE A 9 6.32 -12.54 -5.36
C ILE A 9 5.87 -11.33 -4.54
N LEU A 10 5.49 -11.55 -3.27
CA LEU A 10 5.09 -10.46 -2.37
C LEU A 10 6.27 -9.54 -2.05
N GLN A 11 7.49 -10.07 -1.98
CA GLN A 11 8.70 -9.26 -1.86
C GLN A 11 8.91 -8.36 -3.09
N ASN A 12 8.69 -8.87 -4.31
CA ASN A 12 8.77 -8.05 -5.53
C ASN A 12 7.64 -7.01 -5.59
N TYR A 13 6.44 -7.37 -5.12
CA TYR A 13 5.33 -6.43 -4.96
C TYR A 13 5.73 -5.26 -4.05
N LEU A 14 6.26 -5.58 -2.87
CA LEU A 14 6.71 -4.60 -1.89
C LEU A 14 7.91 -3.76 -2.38
N GLN A 15 8.85 -4.36 -3.11
CA GLN A 15 9.94 -3.63 -3.75
C GLN A 15 9.42 -2.59 -4.76
N THR A 16 8.26 -2.80 -5.38
CA THR A 16 7.66 -1.81 -6.29
C THR A 16 7.27 -0.54 -5.53
N PHE A 17 6.72 -0.66 -4.31
CA PHE A 17 6.45 0.48 -3.42
C PHE A 17 7.71 1.28 -3.09
N THR A 18 8.80 0.60 -2.71
CA THR A 18 10.01 1.25 -2.19
C THR A 18 10.89 1.82 -3.30
N THR A 19 10.92 1.20 -4.48
CA THR A 19 11.79 1.63 -5.59
C THR A 19 11.12 2.58 -6.57
N GLN A 20 9.86 2.33 -6.95
CA GLN A 20 9.17 3.15 -7.95
C GLN A 20 8.37 4.30 -7.32
N PHE A 21 7.66 4.02 -6.22
CA PHE A 21 6.87 5.02 -5.49
C PHE A 21 7.63 5.66 -4.32
N ARG A 22 8.86 5.18 -4.04
CA ARG A 22 9.78 5.73 -3.03
C ARG A 22 9.22 5.76 -1.61
N PHE A 23 8.26 4.88 -1.30
CA PHE A 23 7.78 4.71 0.07
C PHE A 23 8.88 4.10 0.94
N LEU A 24 8.98 4.54 2.19
CA LEU A 24 9.89 3.95 3.17
C LEU A 24 9.17 2.84 3.94
N GLU A 25 9.72 1.62 3.89
CA GLU A 25 9.28 0.54 4.77
C GLU A 25 9.73 0.81 6.21
N LYS A 26 8.76 0.93 7.12
CA LYS A 26 9.03 1.18 8.54
C LYS A 26 9.10 -0.10 9.35
N TYR A 27 8.21 -1.04 9.06
CA TYR A 27 8.26 -2.39 9.63
C TYR A 27 7.47 -3.37 8.75
N GLN A 28 7.79 -4.63 8.98
CA GLN A 28 7.05 -5.79 8.49
C GLN A 28 6.80 -6.74 9.67
N LYS A 29 5.57 -7.24 9.80
CA LYS A 29 5.21 -8.26 10.80
C LYS A 29 4.17 -9.26 10.28
N ARG A 30 4.20 -10.49 10.79
CA ARG A 30 3.19 -11.50 10.50
C ARG A 30 1.97 -11.26 11.40
N LYS A 31 0.77 -11.34 10.85
CA LYS A 31 -0.49 -11.17 11.56
C LYS A 31 -1.50 -12.19 11.02
N SER A 32 -1.62 -13.32 11.70
CA SER A 32 -2.37 -14.48 11.19
C SER A 32 -1.87 -14.85 9.77
N GLU A 33 -2.76 -14.95 8.80
CA GLU A 33 -2.43 -15.32 7.41
C GLU A 33 -1.83 -14.17 6.60
N TRP A 34 -1.77 -12.97 7.16
CA TRP A 34 -1.30 -11.77 6.48
C TRP A 34 0.12 -11.38 6.89
N THR A 35 0.85 -10.82 5.94
CA THR A 35 2.01 -9.98 6.23
C THR A 35 1.55 -8.53 6.28
N GLU A 36 1.60 -7.90 7.44
CA GLU A 36 1.33 -6.47 7.61
C GLU A 36 2.64 -5.69 7.42
N VAL A 37 2.65 -4.77 6.48
CA VAL A 37 3.76 -3.87 6.18
C VAL A 37 3.32 -2.43 6.37
N LYS A 38 4.08 -1.67 7.16
CA LYS A 38 3.87 -0.23 7.29
C LYS A 38 4.82 0.53 6.38
N LEU A 39 4.25 1.32 5.49
CA LEU A 39 4.97 2.14 4.53
C LEU A 39 4.68 3.63 4.81
N ILE A 40 5.72 4.45 4.81
CA ILE A 40 5.65 5.90 4.96
C ILE A 40 5.76 6.53 3.58
N PRO A 41 4.88 7.47 3.19
CA PRO A 41 4.97 8.13 1.90
C PRO A 41 6.27 8.91 1.76
N PRO A 42 6.78 9.11 0.53
CA PRO A 42 7.89 10.01 0.30
C PRO A 42 7.51 11.45 0.69
N ASP A 43 8.50 12.23 1.12
CA ASP A 43 8.34 13.66 1.36
C ASP A 43 8.11 14.40 0.03
N SER A 44 6.85 14.39 -0.40
CA SER A 44 6.40 14.89 -1.68
C SER A 44 5.00 15.50 -1.54
N ARG A 45 4.68 16.47 -2.39
CA ARG A 45 3.35 17.09 -2.44
C ARG A 45 2.27 16.17 -3.02
N GLU A 46 2.63 14.95 -3.44
CA GLU A 46 1.70 14.00 -4.06
C GLU A 46 0.72 13.39 -3.03
N TYR A 47 1.18 13.22 -1.78
CA TYR A 47 0.40 12.61 -0.69
C TYR A 47 0.36 13.50 0.56
N PRO A 48 -0.08 14.77 0.45
CA PRO A 48 0.14 15.80 1.47
C PRO A 48 -0.53 15.49 2.81
N ASN A 49 -1.56 14.66 2.80
CA ASN A 49 -2.39 14.32 3.96
C ASN A 49 -2.18 12.86 4.42
N MET A 50 -1.25 12.11 3.82
CA MET A 50 -1.04 10.70 4.17
C MET A 50 0.02 10.58 5.26
N ASP A 51 -0.35 9.99 6.40
CA ASP A 51 0.61 9.67 7.47
C ASP A 51 1.42 8.41 7.13
N TYR A 52 0.70 7.36 6.69
CA TYR A 52 1.24 6.06 6.31
C TYR A 52 0.18 5.22 5.58
N VAL A 53 0.62 4.15 4.92
CA VAL A 53 -0.25 3.05 4.50
C VAL A 53 0.16 1.76 5.22
N LEU A 54 -0.84 1.02 5.71
CA LEU A 54 -0.67 -0.37 6.08
C LEU A 54 -1.07 -1.22 4.87
N CYS A 55 -0.14 -2.01 4.38
CA CYS A 55 -0.35 -2.97 3.31
C CYS A 55 -0.36 -4.37 3.91
N PHE A 56 -1.47 -5.08 3.76
CA PHE A 56 -1.61 -6.47 4.18
C PHE A 56 -1.51 -7.33 2.94
N LEU A 57 -0.50 -8.20 2.91
CA LEU A 57 -0.16 -9.02 1.75
C LEU A 57 -0.25 -10.50 2.10
N ARG A 58 -0.85 -11.30 1.20
CA ARG A 58 -0.76 -12.76 1.22
C ARG A 58 -0.88 -13.35 -0.18
N ILE A 59 -0.44 -14.60 -0.32
CA ILE A 59 -0.87 -15.47 -1.41
C ILE A 59 -1.88 -16.43 -0.80
N HIS A 60 -3.09 -16.51 -1.36
CA HIS A 60 -4.16 -17.38 -0.89
C HIS A 60 -4.94 -17.91 -2.09
N ASP A 61 -5.15 -19.22 -2.19
CA ASP A 61 -5.75 -19.86 -3.37
C ASP A 61 -5.12 -19.40 -4.70
N GLU A 62 -3.78 -19.30 -4.71
CA GLU A 62 -2.97 -18.78 -5.81
C GLU A 62 -3.25 -17.31 -6.18
N GLN A 63 -4.11 -16.60 -5.45
CA GLN A 63 -4.34 -15.18 -5.64
C GLN A 63 -3.33 -14.36 -4.85
N LEU A 64 -2.78 -13.32 -5.47
CA LEU A 64 -2.09 -12.27 -4.73
C LEU A 64 -3.14 -11.31 -4.18
N GLU A 65 -3.31 -11.32 -2.86
CA GLU A 65 -4.23 -10.42 -2.19
C GLU A 65 -3.48 -9.27 -1.49
N ALA A 66 -3.94 -8.05 -1.73
CA ALA A 66 -3.40 -6.83 -1.17
C ALA A 66 -4.52 -5.97 -0.58
N HIS A 67 -4.49 -5.77 0.74
CA HIS A 67 -5.42 -4.88 1.43
C HIS A 67 -4.67 -3.65 1.90
N TYR A 68 -5.20 -2.48 1.56
CA TYR A 68 -4.59 -1.20 1.86
C TYR A 68 -5.43 -0.47 2.89
N ARG A 69 -4.77 0.05 3.92
CA ARG A 69 -5.37 1.00 4.87
C ARG A 69 -4.50 2.24 4.97
N PHE A 70 -4.95 3.29 4.29
CA PHE A 70 -4.31 4.60 4.27
C PHE A 70 -4.75 5.40 5.48
N LYS A 71 -3.79 5.82 6.29
CA LYS A 71 -4.03 6.74 7.39
C LYS A 71 -3.85 8.17 6.88
N MET A 72 -4.93 8.94 6.91
CA MET A 72 -4.94 10.32 6.46
C MET A 72 -5.14 11.28 7.65
N SER A 73 -4.35 12.34 7.70
CA SER A 73 -4.52 13.47 8.61
C SER A 73 -4.97 14.71 7.83
N GLY A 74 -5.90 15.47 8.39
CA GLY A 74 -6.37 16.72 7.81
C GLY A 74 -6.80 17.71 8.89
N LEU A 75 -7.10 18.94 8.51
CA LEU A 75 -7.62 19.95 9.42
C LEU A 75 -9.14 20.00 9.34
N GLY A 76 -9.79 19.89 10.49
CA GLY A 76 -11.23 20.12 10.67
C GLY A 76 -11.48 21.35 11.51
N ARG A 77 -12.70 21.89 11.42
CA ARG A 77 -13.14 23.01 12.24
C ARG A 77 -14.30 22.55 13.12
N THR A 78 -14.14 22.68 14.44
CA THR A 78 -15.19 22.39 15.40
C THR A 78 -15.51 23.70 16.13
N GLY A 79 -16.51 24.44 15.63
CA GLY A 79 -16.79 25.81 16.08
C GLY A 79 -15.69 26.79 15.68
N GLU A 80 -15.10 27.51 16.64
CA GLU A 80 -13.99 28.45 16.40
C GLU A 80 -12.60 27.82 16.47
N LYS A 81 -12.48 26.55 16.88
CA LYS A 81 -11.18 25.86 17.05
C LYS A 81 -10.86 24.97 15.85
N MET A 82 -9.62 25.07 15.37
CA MET A 82 -9.04 24.11 14.43
C MET A 82 -8.65 22.83 15.17
N THR A 83 -9.00 21.68 14.63
CA THR A 83 -8.67 20.36 15.16
C THR A 83 -8.07 19.47 14.07
N VAL A 84 -7.16 18.57 14.45
CA VAL A 84 -6.64 17.55 13.53
C VAL A 84 -7.65 16.42 13.43
N THR A 85 -8.14 16.17 12.22
CA THR A 85 -9.01 15.03 11.90
C THR A 85 -8.17 13.89 11.36
N LYS A 86 -8.60 12.66 11.66
CA LYS A 86 -7.97 11.44 11.13
C LYS A 86 -9.02 10.61 10.40
N LYS A 87 -8.76 10.26 9.15
CA LYS A 87 -9.62 9.40 8.33
C LYS A 87 -8.82 8.21 7.83
N ASN A 88 -9.47 7.05 7.73
CA ASN A 88 -8.90 5.92 7.02
C ASN A 88 -9.56 5.82 5.64
N ARG A 89 -8.77 5.51 4.61
CA ARG A 89 -9.27 5.07 3.30
C ARG A 89 -8.76 3.66 3.06
N GLU A 90 -9.58 2.81 2.48
CA GLU A 90 -9.28 1.38 2.35
C GLU A 90 -9.58 0.91 0.92
N LEU A 91 -8.77 -0.02 0.43
CA LEU A 91 -8.96 -0.71 -0.84
C LEU A 91 -8.48 -2.15 -0.70
N GLU A 92 -9.21 -3.08 -1.29
CA GLU A 92 -8.83 -4.49 -1.36
C GLU A 92 -8.67 -4.89 -2.83
N GLN A 93 -7.61 -5.62 -3.13
CA GLN A 93 -7.32 -6.13 -4.47
C GLN A 93 -6.99 -7.63 -4.35
N SER A 94 -7.50 -8.40 -5.30
CA SER A 94 -7.15 -9.79 -5.53
C SER A 94 -6.69 -9.91 -6.98
N ILE A 95 -5.45 -10.35 -7.18
CA ILE A 95 -4.78 -10.39 -8.47
C ILE A 95 -4.50 -11.86 -8.80
N PRO A 96 -5.00 -12.38 -9.93
CA PRO A 96 -4.80 -13.76 -10.30
C PRO A 96 -3.44 -14.02 -10.96
N PRO A 97 -2.95 -15.27 -10.93
CA PRO A 97 -1.62 -15.65 -11.43
C PRO A 97 -1.34 -15.14 -12.84
N GLU A 98 -2.31 -15.23 -13.75
CA GLU A 98 -2.17 -14.80 -15.14
C GLU A 98 -1.88 -13.30 -15.30
N LYS A 99 -2.18 -12.49 -14.27
CA LYS A 99 -1.86 -11.06 -14.27
C LYS A 99 -0.53 -10.78 -13.58
N TYR A 100 -0.28 -11.38 -12.42
CA TYR A 100 0.92 -11.08 -11.65
C TYR A 100 2.16 -11.92 -12.00
N LEU A 101 2.01 -12.96 -12.82
CA LEU A 101 3.10 -13.77 -13.36
C LEU A 101 3.21 -13.58 -14.87
N GLN A 102 4.45 -13.50 -15.35
CA GLN A 102 4.81 -13.60 -16.76
C GLN A 102 5.08 -15.07 -17.11
N PRO A 103 5.14 -15.43 -18.41
CA PRO A 103 5.60 -16.75 -18.84
C PRO A 103 6.92 -17.14 -18.15
N GLY A 104 6.98 -18.37 -17.63
CA GLY A 104 8.12 -18.84 -16.82
C GLY A 104 8.03 -18.51 -15.33
N GLY A 105 6.92 -17.92 -14.85
CA GLY A 105 6.68 -17.66 -13.44
C GLY A 105 7.39 -16.42 -12.88
N PHE A 106 7.91 -15.56 -13.76
CA PHE A 106 8.56 -14.32 -13.34
C PHE A 106 7.53 -13.27 -12.89
N PRO A 107 7.84 -12.41 -11.91
CA PRO A 107 6.89 -11.39 -11.45
C PRO A 107 6.59 -10.33 -12.52
N ASN A 108 5.31 -10.06 -12.76
CA ASN A 108 4.86 -8.99 -13.63
C ASN A 108 4.90 -7.63 -12.93
N ARG A 109 6.05 -6.95 -13.01
CA ARG A 109 6.26 -5.64 -12.36
C ARG A 109 5.37 -4.53 -12.89
N ALA A 110 4.92 -4.61 -14.15
CA ALA A 110 3.98 -3.64 -14.71
C ALA A 110 2.61 -3.75 -14.02
N CYS A 111 2.10 -4.98 -13.88
CA CYS A 111 0.89 -5.26 -13.12
C CYS A 111 0.99 -4.75 -11.67
N PHE A 112 2.12 -4.99 -10.99
CA PHE A 112 2.31 -4.49 -9.62
C PHE A 112 2.25 -2.97 -9.54
N ARG A 113 2.95 -2.29 -10.45
CA ARG A 113 2.94 -0.83 -10.51
C ARG A 113 1.53 -0.29 -10.72
N GLU A 114 0.78 -0.85 -11.66
CA GLU A 114 -0.59 -0.42 -11.97
C GLU A 114 -1.54 -0.59 -10.77
N ASN A 115 -1.48 -1.75 -10.10
CA ASN A 115 -2.33 -2.02 -8.93
C ASN A 115 -1.98 -1.09 -7.76
N ILE A 116 -0.70 -0.86 -7.52
CA ILE A 116 -0.24 0.06 -6.47
C ILE A 116 -0.62 1.51 -6.81
N ASP A 117 -0.48 1.96 -8.06
CA ASP A 117 -0.91 3.31 -8.46
C ASP A 117 -2.42 3.48 -8.30
N GLN A 118 -3.21 2.48 -8.70
CA GLN A 118 -4.66 2.47 -8.46
C GLN A 118 -4.99 2.59 -6.97
N ALA A 119 -4.28 1.86 -6.11
CA ALA A 119 -4.46 1.97 -4.66
C ALA A 119 -4.08 3.36 -4.14
N LEU A 120 -2.95 3.92 -4.59
CA LEU A 120 -2.46 5.23 -4.16
C LEU A 120 -3.36 6.38 -4.64
N ASN A 121 -4.03 6.23 -5.78
CA ASN A 121 -4.99 7.20 -6.29
C ASN A 121 -6.09 7.55 -5.27
N ILE A 122 -6.53 6.57 -4.47
CA ILE A 122 -7.56 6.83 -3.46
C ILE A 122 -7.07 7.75 -2.33
N ALA A 123 -5.76 7.95 -2.20
CA ALA A 123 -5.16 8.80 -1.19
C ALA A 123 -4.60 10.11 -1.74
N ARG A 124 -4.61 10.31 -3.06
CA ARG A 124 -4.29 11.59 -3.69
C ARG A 124 -5.39 12.63 -3.34
N PRO A 125 -5.05 13.93 -3.29
CA PRO A 125 -6.04 14.99 -3.14
C PRO A 125 -7.04 14.96 -4.30
N GLU A 126 -8.31 15.23 -4.04
CA GLU A 126 -9.24 15.58 -5.11
C GLU A 126 -8.80 16.96 -5.66
N VAL A 127 -8.43 17.01 -6.93
CA VAL A 127 -8.14 18.28 -7.60
C VAL A 127 -9.49 18.96 -7.84
N ILE A 128 -9.84 19.90 -6.97
CA ILE A 128 -10.94 20.82 -7.23
C ILE A 128 -10.35 21.96 -8.06
N PHE A 129 -10.68 21.98 -9.36
CA PHE A 129 -10.37 23.10 -10.26
C PHE A 129 -11.29 24.29 -9.99
#